data_AF-D9IP66-F1
#
_entry.id   AF-D9IP66-F1
#
_cell.length_a   1.000
_cell.length_b   1.000
_cell.length_c   1.000
_cell.angle_alpha   90.00
_cell.angle_beta   90.00
_cell.angle_gamma   90.00
#
_symmetry.space_group_name_H-M   'P 1'
#
loop_
_entity.id
_entity.type
_entity.pdbx_description
1 polymer ?
#
loop_
_entity_poly.entity_id
_entity_poly.type
_entity_poly.pdbx_seq_one_letter_code
_entity_poly.pdbx_strand_id
1 'polypeptide(L)'
;LDENLVAKVTDFGLSKIGLELDQTHTSTTTRVVGTFGYIDPEYYRNGRLSEKSDVYSFGVVLLEVLCARPTVVSLTEWAIKKKGQLEQIIDP
;
A
#
# COMPACT_ATOMS: atom_id res chain seq x y z
N LEU A 1 12.57 -10.15 9.19
CA LEU A 1 12.30 -10.29 10.64
C LEU A 1 13.63 -10.54 11.33
N ASP A 2 13.82 -10.05 12.55
CA ASP A 2 14.95 -10.50 13.37
C ASP A 2 14.59 -11.74 14.20
N GLU A 3 15.49 -12.15 15.09
CA GLU A 3 15.34 -13.32 15.98
C GLU A 3 14.08 -13.23 16.86
N ASN A 4 13.57 -12.02 17.09
CA ASN A 4 12.39 -11.75 17.91
C ASN A 4 11.12 -11.50 17.07
N LEU A 5 11.13 -11.87 15.79
CA LEU A 5 10.03 -11.65 14.84
C LEU A 5 9.67 -10.17 14.64
N VAL A 6 10.60 -9.24 14.91
CA VAL A 6 10.37 -7.81 14.68
C VAL A 6 10.51 -7.49 13.19
N ALA A 7 9.48 -6.86 12.61
CA ALA A 7 9.51 -6.39 11.24
C ALA A 7 10.46 -5.18 11.07
N LYS A 8 11.24 -5.19 9.98
CA LYS A 8 12.19 -4.12 9.63
C LYS A 8 11.97 -3.75 8.16
N VAL A 9 11.75 -2.47 7.91
CA VAL A 9 11.63 -1.92 6.55
C VAL A 9 13.04 -1.58 6.05
N THR A 10 13.39 -2.00 4.83
CA THR A 10 14.78 -1.91 4.33
C THR A 10 14.91 -1.30 2.94
N ASP A 11 13.87 -1.37 2.10
CA ASP A 11 13.93 -0.84 0.75
C ASP A 11 13.36 0.59 0.67
N PHE A 12 14.26 1.56 0.73
CA PHE A 12 13.94 2.99 0.61
C PHE A 12 14.35 3.58 -0.76
N GLY A 13 14.64 2.74 -1.76
CA GLY A 13 15.17 3.18 -3.05
C GLY A 13 14.22 4.08 -3.86
N LEU A 14 12.91 3.99 -3.59
CA LEU A 14 11.87 4.81 -4.20
C LEU A 14 11.34 5.91 -3.25
N SER A 15 11.78 5.95 -2.00
CA SER A 15 11.30 6.91 -1.02
C SER A 15 11.59 8.35 -1.43
N LYS A 16 10.64 9.24 -1.14
CA LYS A 16 10.74 10.68 -1.41
C LYS A 16 10.62 11.44 -0.10
N ILE A 17 11.46 12.47 0.07
CA ILE A 17 11.35 13.40 1.19
C ILE A 17 10.16 14.32 0.91
N GLY A 18 9.23 14.39 1.86
CA GLY A 18 8.15 15.39 1.82
C GLY A 18 8.75 16.78 1.95
N LEU A 19 8.80 17.53 0.85
CA LEU A 19 9.23 18.93 0.88
C LEU A 19 8.08 19.78 1.43
N GLU A 20 8.16 20.18 2.69
CA GLU A 20 7.38 21.29 3.24
C GLU A 20 8.31 22.47 3.48
N LEU A 21 8.07 23.61 2.82
CA LEU A 21 8.54 24.90 3.35
C LEU A 21 7.59 26.07 3.11
N ASP A 22 6.57 25.96 2.25
CA ASP A 22 5.50 26.96 2.27
C ASP A 22 4.25 26.42 1.56
N GLN A 23 3.16 26.32 2.33
CA GLN A 23 1.78 26.38 1.86
C GLN A 23 1.43 25.48 0.66
N THR A 24 1.20 24.18 0.90
CA THR A 24 0.05 23.40 0.38
C THR A 24 0.37 21.90 0.47
N HIS A 25 -0.09 21.28 1.56
CA HIS A 25 -0.60 19.92 1.59
C HIS A 25 -0.49 19.09 0.28
N THR A 26 0.37 18.06 0.33
CA THR A 26 0.03 16.66 0.01
C THR A 26 0.34 16.01 -1.35
N SER A 27 1.15 16.55 -2.28
CA SER A 27 1.55 15.72 -3.44
C SER A 27 2.83 16.16 -4.16
N THR A 28 3.77 15.23 -4.37
CA THR A 28 4.85 15.43 -5.35
C THR A 28 4.47 14.78 -6.67
N THR A 29 4.41 15.57 -7.75
CA THR A 29 4.21 15.03 -9.11
C THR A 29 5.47 14.30 -9.55
N THR A 30 5.38 12.99 -9.78
CA THR A 30 6.52 12.14 -10.16
C THR A 30 6.13 11.15 -11.24
N ARG A 31 7.12 10.58 -11.92
CA ARG A 31 6.89 9.37 -12.72
C ARG A 31 6.32 8.29 -11.81
N VAL A 32 5.21 7.67 -12.22
CA VAL A 32 4.62 6.55 -11.49
C VAL A 32 5.63 5.40 -11.43
N VAL A 33 6.04 5.03 -10.23
CA VAL A 33 6.96 3.93 -9.93
C VAL A 33 6.42 3.12 -8.75
N GLY A 34 6.58 1.80 -8.78
CA GLY A 34 6.11 0.91 -7.72
C GLY A 34 5.83 -0.50 -8.23
N THR A 35 5.49 -1.40 -7.31
CA THR A 35 5.14 -2.79 -7.61
C THR A 35 3.66 -2.92 -7.93
N PHE A 36 3.34 -3.46 -9.10
CA PHE A 36 1.97 -3.69 -9.53
C PHE A 36 1.18 -4.51 -8.49
N GLY A 37 -0.06 -4.13 -8.21
CA GLY A 37 -0.88 -4.69 -7.13
C GLY A 37 -0.82 -3.91 -5.81
N TYR A 38 0.26 -3.15 -5.58
CA TYR A 38 0.43 -2.30 -4.38
C TYR A 38 0.34 -0.80 -4.69
N ILE A 39 0.38 -0.43 -5.98
CA ILE A 39 0.30 0.97 -6.42
C ILE A 39 -1.10 1.51 -6.13
N ASP A 40 -1.15 2.63 -5.41
CA ASP A 40 -2.37 3.41 -5.22
C ASP A 40 -2.96 3.84 -6.59
N PRO A 41 -4.24 3.51 -6.86
CA PRO A 41 -4.88 3.87 -8.13
C PRO A 41 -4.97 5.39 -8.35
N GLU A 42 -5.01 6.19 -7.30
CA GLU A 42 -4.99 7.66 -7.41
C GLU A 42 -3.60 8.15 -7.83
N TYR A 43 -2.55 7.63 -7.22
CA TYR A 43 -1.17 7.87 -7.66
C TYR A 43 -0.95 7.45 -9.11
N TYR A 44 -1.46 6.26 -9.51
CA TYR A 44 -1.33 5.78 -10.88
C TYR A 44 -1.99 6.70 -11.91
N ARG A 45 -3.18 7.24 -11.59
CA ARG A 45 -3.94 8.11 -12.51
C ARG A 45 -3.37 9.53 -12.58
N ASN A 46 -3.00 10.08 -11.43
CA ASN A 46 -2.73 11.51 -11.30
C ASN A 46 -1.22 11.81 -11.26
N GLY A 47 -0.36 10.78 -11.12
CA GLY A 47 1.09 10.93 -10.95
C GLY A 47 1.50 11.64 -9.65
N ARG A 48 0.55 11.83 -8.72
CA ARG A 48 0.71 12.57 -7.47
C ARG A 48 1.00 11.59 -6.34
N LEU A 49 2.26 11.53 -5.91
CA LEU A 49 2.67 10.73 -4.76
C LEU A 49 2.31 11.47 -3.47
N SER A 50 1.63 10.79 -2.55
CA SER A 50 1.21 11.33 -1.26
C SER A 50 1.38 10.29 -0.16
N GLU A 51 1.28 10.71 1.09
CA GLU A 51 1.24 9.78 2.25
C GLU A 51 0.08 8.76 2.14
N LYS A 52 -1.01 9.12 1.46
CA LYS A 52 -2.15 8.21 1.24
C LYS A 52 -1.79 7.04 0.34
N SER A 53 -0.82 7.23 -0.55
CA SER A 53 -0.34 6.17 -1.44
C SER A 53 0.42 5.09 -0.65
N ASP A 54 1.20 5.50 0.37
CA ASP A 54 1.86 4.56 1.29
C ASP A 54 0.83 3.83 2.19
N VAL A 55 -0.20 4.54 2.66
CA VAL A 55 -1.28 3.91 3.45
C VAL A 55 -2.03 2.85 2.64
N TYR A 56 -2.32 3.11 1.36
CA TYR A 56 -2.98 2.13 0.49
C TYR A 56 -2.13 0.87 0.32
N SER A 57 -0.86 1.02 -0.04
CA SER A 57 0.06 -0.09 -0.27
C SER A 57 0.28 -0.93 1.00
N PHE A 58 0.37 -0.28 2.17
CA PHE A 58 0.43 -0.97 3.45
C PHE A 58 -0.83 -1.78 3.74
N GLY A 59 -2.02 -1.26 3.41
CA GLY A 59 -3.28 -1.99 3.54
C GLY A 59 -3.31 -3.28 2.68
N VAL A 60 -2.73 -3.23 1.48
CA VAL A 60 -2.57 -4.42 0.63
C VAL A 60 -1.63 -5.44 1.27
N VAL A 61 -0.48 -5.02 1.80
CA VAL A 61 0.46 -5.90 2.54
C VAL A 61 -0.22 -6.54 3.75
N LEU A 62 -1.00 -5.78 4.51
CA LEU A 62 -1.72 -6.30 5.67
C LEU A 62 -2.71 -7.40 5.25
N LEU A 63 -3.45 -7.19 4.16
CA LEU A 63 -4.36 -8.21 3.64
C LEU A 63 -3.63 -9.46 3.12
N GLU A 64 -2.49 -9.29 2.45
CA GLU A 64 -1.65 -10.41 2.00
C GLU A 64 -1.18 -11.26 3.18
N VAL A 65 -0.75 -10.62 4.27
CA VAL A 65 -0.35 -11.30 5.51
C VAL A 65 -1.54 -11.99 6.17
N LEU A 66 -2.68 -11.31 6.31
CA LEU A 66 -3.88 -11.87 6.97
C LEU A 66 -4.52 -13.01 6.21
N CYS A 67 -4.50 -12.96 4.87
CA CYS A 67 -5.12 -13.98 4.02
C CYS A 67 -4.14 -15.10 3.64
N ALA A 68 -2.85 -14.95 3.97
CA ALA A 68 -1.75 -15.80 3.50
C ALA A 68 -1.78 -16.07 1.99
N ARG A 69 -2.21 -15.07 1.19
CA ARG A 69 -2.45 -15.19 -0.25
C ARG A 69 -1.73 -14.08 -1.01
N PRO A 70 -1.08 -14.40 -2.13
CA PRO A 70 -0.33 -13.41 -2.91
C PRO A 70 -1.26 -12.34 -3.47
N THR A 71 -0.74 -11.12 -3.57
CA THR A 71 -1.43 -9.99 -4.22
C THR A 71 -1.55 -10.18 -5.72
N VAL A 72 -2.53 -10.98 -6.14
CA VAL A 72 -3.12 -10.85 -7.47
C VAL A 72 -4.10 -9.70 -7.45
N VAL A 73 -4.20 -8.92 -8.53
CA VAL A 73 -5.17 -7.81 -8.77
C VAL A 73 -6.59 -8.13 -8.26
N SER A 74 -6.90 -9.43 -8.21
CA SER A 74 -8.09 -10.01 -7.61
C SER A 74 -8.31 -9.69 -6.12
N LEU A 75 -7.34 -9.37 -5.28
CA LEU A 75 -7.55 -9.18 -3.82
C LEU A 75 -8.43 -7.97 -3.51
N THR A 76 -8.26 -6.86 -4.24
CA THR A 76 -9.13 -5.69 -4.11
C THR A 76 -10.53 -6.00 -4.61
N GLU A 77 -10.67 -6.64 -5.79
CA GLU A 77 -11.96 -7.10 -6.31
C GLU A 77 -12.65 -8.12 -5.39
N TRP A 78 -11.86 -9.03 -4.82
CA TRP A 78 -12.30 -10.08 -3.91
C TRP A 78 -12.74 -9.49 -2.57
N ALA A 79 -11.99 -8.54 -2.01
CA ALA A 79 -12.36 -7.83 -0.79
C ALA A 79 -13.63 -7.00 -0.99
N ILE A 80 -13.78 -6.33 -2.13
CA ILE A 80 -15.01 -5.62 -2.50
C ILE A 80 -16.18 -6.60 -2.58
N LYS A 81 -15.99 -7.78 -3.19
CA LYS A 81 -17.00 -8.84 -3.28
C LYS A 81 -17.35 -9.46 -1.92
N LYS A 82 -16.45 -9.40 -0.94
CA LYS A 82 -16.59 -9.95 0.41
C LYS A 82 -16.90 -8.91 1.49
N LYS A 83 -17.19 -7.66 1.11
CA LYS A 83 -17.52 -6.57 2.03
C LYS A 83 -18.71 -6.97 2.92
N GLY A 84 -18.47 -7.08 4.23
CA GLY A 84 -19.46 -7.51 5.22
C GLY A 84 -19.25 -8.93 5.79
N GLN A 85 -18.26 -9.69 5.31
CA GLN A 85 -17.91 -11.03 5.82
C GLN A 85 -16.47 -11.09 6.34
N LEU A 86 -16.03 -10.07 7.08
CA LEU A 86 -14.63 -9.93 7.51
C LEU A 86 -14.15 -11.16 8.32
N GLU A 87 -15.02 -11.75 9.14
CA GLU A 87 -14.69 -12.93 9.95
C GLU A 87 -14.40 -14.20 9.13
N GLN A 88 -14.81 -14.24 7.86
CA GLN A 88 -14.55 -15.39 6.96
C GLN A 88 -13.27 -15.20 6.12
N ILE A 89 -12.61 -14.06 6.27
CA ILE A 89 -11.42 -13.66 5.51
C ILE A 89 -10.14 -13.90 6.32
N ILE A 90 -10.23 -13.80 7.64
CA ILE A 90 -9.12 -14.01 8.56
C ILE A 90 -8.85 -15.52 8.64
N ASP A 91 -7.60 -15.94 8.47
CA ASP A 91 -7.20 -17.32 8.76
C ASP A 91 -7.53 -17.67 10.23
N PRO A 92 -8.02 -18.89 10.54
CA PRO A 92 -8.47 -19.27 11.88
C PRO A 92 -7.37 -19.22 12.96
#